data_AF-A0A0D6APX0-F1
#
_entry.id   AF-A0A0D6APX0-F1
#
_cell.length_a   1.000
_cell.length_b   1.000
_cell.length_c   1.000
_cell.angle_alpha   90.00
_cell.angle_beta   90.00
_cell.angle_gamma   90.00
#
_symmetry.space_group_name_H-M   'P 1'
#
loop_
_entity.id
_entity.type
_entity.pdbx_description
1 polymer ?
#
loop_
_entity_poly.entity_id
_entity_poly.type
_entity_poly.pdbx_seq_one_letter_code
_entity_poly.pdbx_strand_id
1 'polypeptide(L)' 'MREINEEDLIFVDESGSNLAMLRLYGRAKKGYRVRGEKPQKRGGNVSIVTAISLKEVVASRNIYGSVDGLS' A
#
# COMPACT_ATOMS: atom_id res chain seq x y z
N MET A 1 22.44 -24.34 17.53
CA MET A 1 21.44 -23.42 16.96
C MET A 1 20.58 -22.95 18.12
N ARG A 2 20.38 -21.64 18.31
CA ARG A 2 19.46 -21.17 19.36
C ARG A 2 18.03 -21.33 18.83
N GLU A 3 17.20 -21.98 19.61
CA GLU A 3 15.75 -22.03 19.38
C GLU A 3 15.20 -20.63 19.67
N ILE A 4 14.53 -20.04 18.68
CA ILE A 4 13.83 -18.76 18.83
C ILE A 4 12.34 -19.12 18.80
N ASN A 5 11.62 -18.75 19.84
CA ASN A 5 10.19 -18.92 19.88
C ASN A 5 9.53 -17.90 18.95
N GLU A 6 8.72 -18.38 18.01
CA GLU A 6 8.00 -17.58 17.04
C GLU A 6 7.01 -16.59 17.67
N GLU A 7 6.53 -16.89 18.88
CA GLU A 7 5.62 -16.03 19.64
C GLU A 7 6.30 -14.77 20.19
N ASP A 8 7.64 -14.78 20.26
CA ASP A 8 8.45 -13.65 20.71
C ASP A 8 8.89 -12.75 19.53
N LEU A 9 8.45 -13.06 18.31
CA LEU A 9 8.84 -12.32 17.10
C LEU A 9 7.85 -11.21 16.77
N ILE A 10 8.43 -10.06 16.38
CA ILE A 10 7.72 -8.94 15.77
C ILE A 10 8.32 -8.70 14.39
N PHE A 11 7.48 -8.72 13.36
CA PHE A 11 7.85 -8.44 11.98
C PHE A 11 7.46 -7.01 11.64
N VAL A 12 8.40 -6.23 11.11
CA VAL A 12 8.18 -4.84 10.72
C VAL A 12 8.42 -4.71 9.22
N ASP A 13 7.48 -4.10 8.53
CA ASP A 13 7.59 -3.84 7.09
C ASP A 13 6.86 -2.56 6.67
N GLU A 14 7.18 -2.07 5.47
CA GLU A 14 6.51 -0.95 4.80
C GLU A 14 5.76 -1.41 3.55
N SER A 15 4.52 -0.94 3.37
CA SER A 15 3.75 -1.11 2.15
C SER A 15 3.20 0.21 1.61
N GLY A 16 3.25 0.41 0.30
CA GLY A 16 2.71 1.59 -0.38
C GLY A 16 1.39 1.29 -1.08
N SER A 17 0.36 2.08 -0.78
CA SER A 17 -0.94 2.04 -1.47
C SER A 17 -1.13 3.27 -2.35
N ASN A 18 -1.43 3.07 -3.62
CA ASN A 18 -1.79 4.17 -4.52
C ASN A 18 -3.27 4.52 -4.37
N LEU A 19 -3.59 5.78 -4.06
CA LEU A 19 -4.96 6.26 -3.85
C LEU A 19 -5.74 6.43 -5.16
N ALA A 20 -5.08 6.51 -6.32
CA ALA A 20 -5.80 6.44 -7.58
C ALA A 20 -6.14 4.99 -7.91
N MET A 21 -7.30 4.61 -7.42
CA MET A 21 -7.99 3.43 -7.90
C MET A 21 -8.17 3.52 -9.42
N LEU A 22 -8.07 2.36 -10.08
CA LEU A 22 -8.51 2.24 -11.46
C LEU A 22 -10.00 2.58 -11.53
N ARG A 23 -10.40 3.37 -12.53
CA ARG A 23 -11.82 3.63 -12.77
C ARG A 23 -12.52 2.32 -13.11
N LEU A 24 -13.70 2.12 -12.54
CA LEU A 24 -14.57 0.97 -12.86
C LEU A 24 -14.96 0.96 -14.34
N TYR A 25 -15.09 2.14 -14.96
CA TYR A 25 -15.46 2.29 -16.37
C TYR A 25 -14.54 3.27 -17.08
N GLY A 26 -14.14 2.95 -18.31
CA GLY A 26 -13.45 3.90 -19.19
C GLY A 26 -14.42 4.87 -19.85
N ARG A 27 -13.89 5.96 -20.42
CA ARG A 27 -14.69 7.03 -21.04
C ARG A 27 -14.33 7.18 -22.52
N ALA A 28 -15.34 7.24 -23.37
CA ALA A 28 -15.22 7.59 -24.78
C ALA A 28 -16.46 8.37 -25.23
N LYS A 29 -16.34 9.13 -26.32
CA LYS A 29 -17.50 9.76 -26.96
C LYS A 29 -18.44 8.67 -27.51
N LYS A 30 -19.74 8.98 -27.60
CA LYS A 30 -20.74 8.06 -28.18
C LYS A 30 -20.30 7.63 -29.59
N GLY A 31 -20.38 6.32 -29.85
CA GLY A 31 -19.97 5.72 -31.13
C GLY A 31 -18.49 5.35 -31.23
N TYR A 32 -17.66 5.66 -30.22
CA TYR A 32 -16.23 5.33 -30.23
C TYR A 32 -15.90 4.23 -29.21
N ARG A 33 -14.96 3.36 -29.58
CA ARG A 33 -14.43 2.34 -28.68
C ARG A 33 -13.63 2.98 -27.55
N VAL A 34 -13.89 2.57 -26.31
CA VAL A 34 -13.06 2.96 -25.16
C VAL A 34 -11.67 2.34 -25.30
N ARG A 35 -10.64 3.20 -25.25
CA ARG A 35 -9.23 2.79 -25.16
C ARG A 35 -8.70 3.25 -23.80
N GLY A 36 -8.00 2.35 -23.09
CA GLY A 36 -7.34 2.64 -21.82
C GLY A 36 -5.83 2.46 -21.96
N GLU A 37 -5.07 3.19 -21.15
CA GLU A 37 -3.61 3.09 -21.04
C GLU A 37 -3.24 2.68 -19.60
N LYS A 38 -2.21 1.85 -19.42
CA LYS A 38 -1.72 1.38 -18.11
C LYS A 38 -0.18 1.45 -18.08
N PRO A 39 0.44 1.80 -16.93
CA PRO A 39 -0.17 2.22 -15.67
C PRO A 39 -0.40 3.74 -15.60
N GLN A 40 -1.58 4.15 -15.14
CA GLN A 40 -1.86 5.56 -14.85
C GLN A 40 -1.51 5.86 -13.39
N LYS A 41 -0.30 6.35 -13.11
CA LYS A 41 0.04 6.96 -11.81
C LYS A 41 -0.67 8.31 -11.69
N ARG A 42 -1.95 8.27 -11.32
CA ARG A 42 -2.72 9.47 -10.95
C ARG A 42 -2.81 9.47 -9.41
N GLY A 43 -3.09 10.61 -8.79
CA GLY A 43 -3.32 10.68 -7.33
C GLY A 43 -2.08 10.49 -6.44
N GLY A 44 -2.29 10.63 -5.14
CA GLY A 44 -1.25 10.43 -4.11
C GLY A 44 -1.08 8.96 -3.72
N ASN A 45 -0.06 8.69 -2.93
CA ASN A 45 0.19 7.42 -2.27
C ASN A 45 0.06 7.59 -0.75
N VAL A 46 -0.23 6.48 -0.08
CA VAL A 46 -0.09 6.33 1.37
C VAL A 46 0.93 5.23 1.59
N SER A 47 2.00 5.54 2.31
CA SER A 47 2.89 4.54 2.87
C SER A 47 2.38 4.09 4.22
N ILE A 48 2.45 2.79 4.47
CA ILE A 48 1.97 2.14 5.69
C ILE A 48 3.17 1.42 6.30
N VAL A 49 3.60 1.84 7.49
CA VAL A 49 4.64 1.15 8.26
C VAL A 49 3.95 0.38 9.37
N THR A 50 4.14 -0.94 9.39
CA THR A 50 3.40 -1.82 10.32
C THR A 50 4.32 -2.81 11.00
N ALA A 51 4.08 -3.04 12.29
CA ALA A 51 4.66 -4.09 13.09
C ALA A 51 3.58 -5.12 13.46
N ILE A 52 3.81 -6.40 13.18
CA ILE A 52 2.89 -7.50 13.49
C ILE A 52 3.58 -8.61 14.28
N SER A 53 2.85 -9.23 15.19
CA SER A 53 3.21 -10.50 15.83
C SER A 53 2.31 -11.61 15.28
N LEU A 54 2.48 -12.85 15.79
CA LEU A 54 1.56 -13.95 15.47
C LEU A 54 0.13 -13.71 15.99
N LYS A 55 -0.04 -12.85 17.00
CA LYS A 55 -1.33 -12.64 17.67
C LYS A 55 -2.05 -11.40 17.17
N GLU A 56 -1.33 -10.35 16.82
CA GLU A 56 -1.93 -9.04 16.54
C GLU A 56 -1.05 -8.09 15.72
N VAL A 57 -1.67 -7.00 15.27
CA VAL A 57 -0.95 -5.82 14.80
C VAL A 57 -0.50 -5.02 16.01
N VAL A 58 0.81 -4.98 16.25
CA VAL A 58 1.41 -4.33 17.41
C VAL A 58 1.41 -2.80 17.26
N ALA A 59 1.70 -2.32 16.05
CA ALA A 59 1.66 -0.90 15.72
C ALA A 59 1.47 -0.71 14.21
N SER A 60 0.80 0.36 13.82
CA SER A 60 0.69 0.75 12.42
C SER A 60 0.62 2.26 12.29
N ARG A 61 1.28 2.80 11.27
CA ARG A 61 1.26 4.23 10.94
C ARG A 61 1.05 4.41 9.45
N ASN A 62 0.13 5.31 9.11
CA ASN A 62 -0.15 5.73 7.74
C ASN A 62 0.47 7.11 7.50
N ILE A 63 1.29 7.23 6.47
CA ILE A 63 1.98 8.46 6.07
C ILE A 63 1.51 8.80 4.65
N TYR A 64 1.01 10.01 4.46
CA TYR A 64 0.68 10.50 3.12
C TYR A 64 1.96 10.83 2.37
N GLY A 65 2.15 10.24 1.19
CA GLY A 65 3.38 10.39 0.43
C GLY A 65 4.38 9.27 0.73
N SER A 66 5.66 9.60 0.57
CA SER A 66 6.78 8.71 0.85
C SER A 66 7.19 8.80 2.33
N VAL A 67 7.69 7.68 2.87
CA VAL A 67 8.36 7.69 4.18
C VAL A 67 9.75 8.30 4.01
N ASP A 68 10.09 9.21 4.90
CA ASP A 68 11.46 9.68 5.10
C ASP A 68 11.90 9.47 6.56
N GLY A 69 13.16 9.72 6.88
CA GLY A 69 13.69 9.54 8.23
C GLY A 69 13.19 10.57 9.26
N LEU A 70 12.39 11.55 8.84
CA LEU A 70 11.87 12.65 9.68
C LEU A 70 10.36 12.53 9.92
N SER A 71 9.66 11.83 9.03
CA SER A 71 8.20 11.74 8.95
C SER A 71 7.54 10.94 10.04
#